data_AF-B8IMQ4-F1
#
_entry.id   AF-B8IMQ4-F1
#
_cell.length_a   1.000
_cell.length_b   1.000
_cell.length_c   1.000
_cell.angle_alpha   90.00
_cell.angle_beta   90.00
_cell.angle_gamma   90.00
#
_symmetry.space_group_name_H-M   'P 1'
#
loop_
_entity.id
_entity.type
_entity.pdbx_description
1 polymer ?
#
loop_
_entity_poly.entity_id
_entity_poly.type
_entity_poly.pdbx_seq_one_letter_code
_entity_poly.pdbx_strand_id
1 'polypeptide(L)'
;MARPCTICAHPARAGIDAALRAGASLDDVVTQFSLPSRSALHRHRAGHLGRPVTFHLPPVAQHPQHQEAGLELPSAPADTSVVLDGLFDRALVQAQRRTLQDYARLMVDGLAHTYAAATAAGDLSVAVRALRELRGLLQFHVLVPVEKLKQAPGWVEPPIPRDPMAAMALLLMSPDGSAPAEEALEELEACWPGFTADWREGRKDPPNSF
;
A
#
# COMPACT_ATOMS: atom_id res chain seq x y z
N MET A 1 -21.76 -25.63 4.22
CA MET A 1 -20.55 -25.60 5.08
C MET A 1 -19.33 -25.38 4.21
N ALA A 2 -18.43 -24.46 4.57
CA ALA A 2 -17.21 -24.24 3.81
C ALA A 2 -16.32 -25.49 3.89
N ARG A 3 -15.75 -25.92 2.76
CA ARG A 3 -14.80 -27.05 2.74
C ARG A 3 -13.54 -26.66 3.53
N PRO A 4 -13.03 -27.50 4.45
CA PRO A 4 -11.81 -27.21 5.19
C PRO A 4 -10.62 -27.07 4.23
N CYS A 5 -9.75 -26.11 4.50
CA CYS A 5 -8.54 -25.92 3.68
C CYS A 5 -7.60 -27.10 3.88
N THR A 6 -7.30 -27.82 2.80
CA THR A 6 -6.44 -29.02 2.84
C THR A 6 -5.00 -28.70 3.21
N ILE A 7 -4.50 -27.49 2.93
CA ILE A 7 -3.16 -27.03 3.32
C ILE A 7 -3.05 -26.87 4.85
N CYS A 8 -4.13 -26.44 5.51
CA CYS A 8 -4.15 -26.28 6.96
C CYS A 8 -4.00 -27.60 7.71
N ALA A 9 -4.44 -28.71 7.11
CA ALA A 9 -4.31 -30.06 7.66
C ALA A 9 -3.04 -30.80 7.19
N HIS A 10 -2.22 -30.18 6.34
CA HIS A 10 -1.03 -30.81 5.78
C HIS A 10 0.08 -30.92 6.86
N PRO A 11 0.78 -32.07 7.01
CA PRO A 11 1.81 -32.23 8.04
C PRO A 11 2.97 -31.24 7.88
N ALA A 12 3.32 -30.89 6.65
CA ALA A 12 4.35 -29.91 6.34
C ALA A 12 3.85 -28.45 6.26
N ARG A 13 2.70 -28.12 6.88
CA ARG A 13 2.09 -26.78 6.81
C ARG A 13 3.08 -25.66 7.12
N ALA A 14 3.88 -25.79 8.17
CA ALA A 14 4.83 -24.74 8.56
C ALA A 14 5.87 -24.44 7.46
N GLY A 15 6.34 -25.47 6.75
CA GLY A 15 7.26 -25.32 5.62
C GLY A 15 6.60 -24.65 4.41
N ILE A 16 5.34 -25.01 4.13
CA ILE A 16 4.55 -24.40 3.04
C ILE A 16 4.30 -22.92 3.34
N ASP A 17 3.88 -22.58 4.56
CA ASP A 17 3.64 -21.20 5.00
C ASP A 17 4.92 -20.36 4.91
N ALA A 18 6.07 -20.92 5.30
CA ALA A 18 7.37 -20.25 5.20
C ALA A 18 7.78 -20.01 3.73
N ALA A 19 7.66 -21.01 2.85
CA ALA A 19 7.99 -20.88 1.43
C ALA A 19 7.11 -19.83 0.72
N LEU A 20 5.81 -19.83 1.02
CA LEU A 20 4.89 -18.83 0.46
C LEU A 20 5.18 -17.41 0.96
N ARG A 21 5.57 -17.24 2.24
CA ARG A 21 5.99 -15.93 2.79
C ARG A 21 7.33 -15.46 2.23
N ALA A 22 8.24 -16.37 1.91
CA ALA A 22 9.50 -16.06 1.25
C ALA A 22 9.33 -15.68 -0.24
N GLY A 23 8.10 -15.75 -0.77
CA GLY A 23 7.82 -15.38 -2.16
C GLY A 23 8.11 -16.47 -3.18
N ALA A 24 8.28 -17.73 -2.76
CA ALA A 24 8.47 -18.85 -3.68
C ALA A 24 7.29 -18.95 -4.67
N SER A 25 7.57 -19.39 -5.89
CA SER A 25 6.53 -19.59 -6.90
C SER A 25 5.56 -20.68 -6.45
N LEU A 26 4.29 -20.57 -6.83
CA LEU A 26 3.29 -21.58 -6.44
C LEU A 26 3.65 -22.96 -7.01
N ASP A 27 4.27 -23.03 -8.18
CA ASP A 27 4.63 -24.29 -8.84
C ASP A 27 5.81 -24.98 -8.13
N ASP A 28 6.80 -24.20 -7.67
CA ASP A 28 7.91 -24.73 -6.86
C ASP A 28 7.39 -25.30 -5.54
N VAL A 29 6.47 -24.59 -4.87
CA VAL A 29 5.87 -25.05 -3.62
C VAL A 29 5.01 -26.30 -3.84
N VAL A 30 4.27 -26.39 -4.94
CA VAL A 30 3.52 -27.61 -5.30
C VAL A 30 4.47 -28.79 -5.47
N THR A 31 5.57 -28.60 -6.20
CA THR A 31 6.53 -29.66 -6.51
C THR A 31 7.29 -30.09 -5.26
N GLN A 32 7.83 -29.13 -4.49
CA GLN A 32 8.63 -29.38 -3.30
C GLN A 32 7.85 -30.15 -2.21
N PHE A 33 6.58 -29.82 -2.00
CA PHE A 33 5.75 -30.43 -0.96
C PHE A 33 4.78 -31.48 -1.51
N SER A 34 4.89 -31.86 -2.79
CA SER A 34 4.04 -32.85 -3.46
C SER A 34 2.54 -32.58 -3.27
N LEU A 35 2.12 -31.33 -3.47
CA LEU A 35 0.75 -30.90 -3.20
C LEU A 35 -0.20 -31.24 -4.36
N PRO A 36 -1.48 -31.55 -4.08
CA PRO A 36 -2.41 -32.03 -5.09
C PRO A 36 -2.92 -30.95 -6.05
N SER A 37 -2.88 -29.66 -5.68
CA SER A 37 -3.30 -28.59 -6.60
C SER A 37 -2.77 -27.21 -6.22
N ARG A 38 -2.47 -26.41 -7.27
CA ARG A 38 -2.13 -24.98 -7.16
C ARG A 38 -3.29 -24.15 -6.59
N SER A 39 -4.53 -24.48 -6.93
CA SER A 39 -5.72 -23.76 -6.48
C SER A 39 -5.91 -23.84 -4.96
N ALA A 40 -5.48 -24.94 -4.32
CA ALA A 40 -5.50 -25.06 -2.87
C ALA A 40 -4.53 -24.07 -2.20
N LEU A 41 -3.31 -23.92 -2.71
CA LEU A 41 -2.35 -22.91 -2.24
C LEU A 41 -2.85 -21.49 -2.44
N HIS A 42 -3.48 -21.20 -3.58
CA HIS A 42 -4.02 -19.86 -3.84
C HIS A 42 -5.08 -19.48 -2.80
N ARG A 43 -6.03 -20.38 -2.53
CA ARG A 43 -7.05 -20.17 -1.49
C ARG A 43 -6.44 -20.07 -0.09
N HIS A 44 -5.44 -20.89 0.20
CA HIS A 44 -4.73 -20.84 1.47
C HIS A 44 -4.01 -19.50 1.68
N ARG A 45 -3.31 -19.01 0.65
CA ARG A 45 -2.65 -17.71 0.67
C ARG A 45 -3.64 -16.56 0.88
N ALA A 46 -4.74 -16.56 0.14
CA ALA A 46 -5.77 -15.52 0.22
C ALA A 46 -6.52 -15.53 1.57
N GLY A 47 -6.81 -16.72 2.12
CA GLY A 47 -7.66 -16.86 3.31
C GLY A 47 -6.92 -16.96 4.64
N HIS A 48 -5.66 -17.39 4.66
CA HIS A 48 -4.95 -17.74 5.90
C HIS A 48 -3.60 -17.05 6.10
N LEU A 49 -2.88 -16.71 5.03
CA LEU A 49 -1.54 -16.11 5.18
C LEU A 49 -1.55 -14.59 5.38
N GLY A 50 -2.71 -13.95 5.22
CA GLY A 50 -2.78 -12.49 5.13
C GLY A 50 -2.03 -11.99 3.88
N ARG A 51 -2.30 -10.74 3.48
CA ARG A 51 -1.53 -10.13 2.40
C ARG A 51 -0.18 -9.72 3.01
N PRO A 52 0.98 -10.26 2.56
CA PRO A 52 2.26 -9.73 3.00
C PRO A 52 2.37 -8.29 2.50
N VAL A 53 2.47 -7.36 3.43
CA VAL A 53 2.80 -5.96 3.14
C VAL A 53 4.31 -5.87 3.26
N THR A 54 5.00 -5.91 2.12
CA THR A 54 6.45 -5.72 2.08
C THR A 54 6.74 -4.23 2.16
N PHE A 55 7.33 -3.80 3.26
CA PHE A 55 7.77 -2.43 3.44
C PHE A 55 9.22 -2.31 2.95
N HIS A 56 9.44 -1.54 1.88
CA HIS A 56 10.77 -1.06 1.56
C HIS A 56 11.08 0.12 2.47
N LEU A 57 11.84 -0.11 3.54
CA LEU A 57 12.44 1.00 4.26
C LEU A 57 13.43 1.68 3.31
N PRO A 58 13.37 3.02 3.11
CA PRO A 58 14.46 3.72 2.47
C PRO A 58 15.73 3.44 3.29
N PRO A 59 16.89 3.23 2.64
CA PRO A 59 18.15 3.14 3.36
C PRO A 59 18.23 4.37 4.26
N VAL A 60 18.47 4.15 5.55
CA VAL A 60 18.71 5.24 6.50
C VAL A 60 19.84 6.05 5.90
N ALA A 61 19.50 7.20 5.30
CA ALA A 61 20.51 8.15 4.88
C ALA A 61 21.27 8.46 6.17
N GLN A 62 22.53 8.02 6.22
CA GLN A 62 23.46 8.41 7.25
C GLN A 62 23.33 9.92 7.33
N HIS A 63 22.74 10.40 8.43
CA HIS A 63 22.60 11.82 8.66
C HIS A 63 24.00 12.43 8.45
N PRO A 64 24.11 13.56 7.73
CA PRO A 64 25.36 14.27 7.68
C PRO A 64 25.78 14.47 9.13
N GLN A 65 26.96 13.98 9.49
CA GLN A 65 27.57 14.29 10.77
C GLN A 65 27.72 15.80 10.79
N HIS A 66 26.77 16.48 11.44
CA HIS A 66 26.86 17.90 11.68
C HIS A 66 28.05 18.09 12.60
N GLN A 67 29.07 18.71 12.03
CA GLN A 67 30.26 19.23 12.67
C GLN A 67 29.83 20.07 13.86
N GLU A 68 30.29 19.68 15.04
CA GLU A 68 30.02 20.30 16.33
C GLU A 68 30.47 21.76 16.32
N ALA A 69 29.50 22.67 16.36
CA ALA A 69 29.71 24.05 16.76
C ALA A 69 28.73 24.37 17.89
N GLY A 70 29.16 24.04 19.12
CA GLY A 70 28.83 24.79 20.33
C GLY A 70 27.36 25.07 20.63
N LEU A 71 26.50 24.06 20.64
CA LEU A 71 25.20 24.13 21.32
C LEU A 71 25.12 22.99 22.32
N GLU A 72 25.11 23.36 23.60
CA GLU A 72 24.86 22.46 24.72
C GLU A 72 23.62 21.60 24.46
N LEU A 73 23.77 20.28 24.51
CA LEU A 73 22.62 19.37 24.50
C LEU A 73 21.88 19.46 25.84
N PRO A 74 20.57 19.76 25.86
CA PRO A 74 19.77 19.47 27.04
C PRO A 74 19.63 17.96 27.19
N SER A 75 20.25 17.44 28.24
CA SER A 75 20.09 16.06 28.73
C SER A 75 18.70 15.87 29.34
N ALA A 76 17.70 15.52 28.52
CA ALA A 76 16.44 14.93 28.96
C ALA A 76 15.84 14.10 27.80
N PRO A 77 15.06 13.03 28.09
CA PRO A 77 14.35 12.32 27.03
C PRO A 77 13.41 13.31 26.36
N ALA A 78 13.72 13.69 25.12
CA ALA A 78 12.88 14.59 24.34
C ALA A 78 11.46 14.03 24.38
N ASP A 79 10.54 14.85 24.88
CA ASP A 79 9.15 14.49 24.98
C ASP A 79 8.68 14.00 23.60
N THR A 80 8.25 12.74 23.55
CA THR A 80 7.80 12.09 22.31
C THR A 80 6.73 12.91 21.58
N SER A 81 5.99 13.76 22.31
CA SER A 81 5.06 14.75 21.75
C SER A 81 5.76 15.72 20.79
N VAL A 82 6.90 16.28 21.16
CA VAL A 82 7.66 17.26 20.37
C VAL A 82 8.24 16.63 19.10
N VAL A 83 8.62 15.35 19.15
CA VAL A 83 9.07 14.60 17.98
C VAL A 83 7.91 14.34 17.02
N LEU A 84 6.73 13.99 17.54
CA LEU A 84 5.52 13.81 16.74
C LEU A 84 5.05 15.13 16.13
N ASP A 85 5.02 16.21 16.91
CA ASP A 85 4.66 17.55 16.44
C ASP A 85 5.63 18.02 15.35
N GLY A 86 6.94 17.79 15.51
CA GLY A 86 7.94 18.08 14.49
C GLY A 86 7.85 17.19 13.23
N LEU A 87 7.25 15.99 13.32
CA LEU A 87 6.94 15.15 12.16
C LEU A 87 5.65 15.61 11.48
N PHE A 88 4.66 16.05 12.26
CA PHE A 88 3.40 16.59 11.76
C PHE A 88 3.60 17.93 11.05
N ASP A 89 4.39 18.83 11.59
CA ASP A 89 4.74 20.10 10.95
C ASP A 89 5.53 19.87 9.65
N ARG A 90 6.44 18.91 9.62
CA ARG A 90 7.17 18.54 8.39
C ARG A 90 6.26 17.91 7.35
N ALA A 91 5.32 17.08 7.80
CA ALA A 91 4.31 16.48 6.93
C ALA A 91 3.38 17.56 6.35
N LEU A 92 2.94 18.52 7.18
CA LEU A 92 2.06 19.64 6.78
C LEU A 92 2.75 20.62 5.82
N VAL A 93 4.02 20.96 6.06
CA VAL A 93 4.79 21.87 5.19
C VAL A 93 5.09 21.22 3.83
N GLN A 94 5.14 19.89 3.76
CA GLN A 94 5.16 19.15 2.49
C GLN A 94 3.75 18.81 1.94
N ALA A 95 2.67 19.14 2.65
CA ALA A 95 1.30 18.70 2.40
C ALA A 95 0.48 19.57 1.44
N GLN A 96 1.08 20.31 0.51
CA GLN A 96 0.29 20.80 -0.62
C GLN A 96 -0.28 19.65 -1.50
N ARG A 97 0.09 18.38 -1.22
CA ARG A 97 -0.39 17.20 -1.96
C ARG A 97 -0.70 15.94 -1.13
N ARG A 98 -0.63 15.96 0.21
CA ARG A 98 -0.88 14.74 1.00
C ARG A 98 -2.31 14.68 1.51
N THR A 99 -2.95 13.55 1.28
CA THR A 99 -4.34 13.30 1.69
C THR A 99 -4.41 12.90 3.16
N LEU A 100 -5.59 13.02 3.77
CA LEU A 100 -5.87 12.47 5.11
C LEU A 100 -5.54 10.96 5.20
N GLN A 101 -5.64 10.24 4.08
CA GLN A 101 -5.28 8.83 3.99
C GLN A 101 -3.77 8.61 4.10
N ASP A 102 -2.96 9.47 3.48
CA ASP A 102 -1.49 9.41 3.59
C ASP A 102 -1.04 9.67 5.02
N TYR A 103 -1.72 10.58 5.71
CA TYR A 103 -1.49 10.85 7.11
C TYR A 103 -1.86 9.65 8.00
N ALA A 104 -3.02 9.04 7.78
CA ALA A 104 -3.43 7.84 8.50
C ALA A 104 -2.43 6.69 8.29
N ARG A 105 -1.94 6.50 7.05
CA ARG A 105 -0.90 5.52 6.74
C ARG A 105 0.40 5.80 7.51
N LEU A 106 0.87 7.04 7.49
CA LEU A 106 2.08 7.45 8.23
C LEU A 106 1.94 7.20 9.73
N MET A 107 0.78 7.48 10.32
CA MET A 107 0.54 7.20 11.74
C MET A 107 0.55 5.70 12.04
N VAL A 108 -0.11 4.88 11.21
CA VAL A 108 -0.12 3.43 11.37
C VAL A 108 1.30 2.86 11.26
N ASP A 109 2.06 3.29 10.26
CA ASP A 109 3.45 2.85 10.05
C ASP A 109 4.36 3.28 11.21
N GLY A 110 4.26 4.54 11.65
CA GLY A 110 5.05 5.07 12.77
C GLY A 110 4.75 4.37 14.10
N LEU A 111 3.49 4.06 14.39
CA LEU A 111 3.10 3.31 15.58
C LEU A 111 3.52 1.84 15.50
N ALA A 112 3.43 1.21 14.33
CA ALA A 112 3.94 -0.15 14.12
C ALA A 112 5.45 -0.23 14.35
N HIS A 113 6.20 0.79 13.87
CA HIS A 113 7.63 0.89 14.12
C HIS A 113 7.96 1.08 15.60
N THR A 114 7.24 2.00 16.27
CA THR A 114 7.39 2.23 17.73
C THR A 114 7.13 0.96 18.52
N TYR A 115 6.09 0.21 18.17
CA TYR A 115 5.79 -1.07 18.80
C TYR A 115 6.93 -2.08 18.62
N ALA A 116 7.45 -2.24 17.40
CA ALA A 116 8.54 -3.18 17.12
C ALA A 116 9.82 -2.81 17.89
N ALA A 117 10.20 -1.53 17.88
CA ALA A 117 11.37 -1.03 18.60
C ALA A 117 11.24 -1.21 20.11
N ALA A 118 10.09 -0.85 20.69
CA ALA A 118 9.81 -1.03 22.12
C ALA A 118 9.84 -2.50 22.54
N THR A 119 9.27 -3.39 21.72
CA THR A 119 9.29 -4.83 21.96
C THR A 119 10.71 -5.39 21.95
N ALA A 120 11.54 -4.97 20.99
CA ALA A 120 12.95 -5.37 20.91
C ALA A 120 13.77 -4.88 22.11
N ALA A 121 13.45 -3.70 22.63
CA ALA A 121 14.07 -3.13 23.82
C ALA A 121 13.54 -3.71 25.16
N GLY A 122 12.48 -4.53 25.12
CA GLY A 122 11.82 -5.04 26.32
C GLY A 122 10.97 -4.00 27.06
N ASP A 123 10.71 -2.83 26.47
CA ASP A 123 9.84 -1.80 27.03
C ASP A 123 8.37 -2.12 26.74
N LEU A 124 7.78 -2.93 27.61
CA LEU A 124 6.39 -3.36 27.47
C LEU A 124 5.39 -2.21 27.61
N SER A 125 5.73 -1.13 28.32
CA SER A 125 4.82 0.00 28.53
C SER A 125 4.60 0.75 27.21
N VAL A 126 5.69 1.08 26.52
CA VAL A 126 5.63 1.75 25.21
C VAL A 126 5.00 0.83 24.17
N ALA A 127 5.31 -0.47 24.18
CA ALA A 127 4.72 -1.42 23.26
C ALA A 127 3.18 -1.51 23.43
N VAL A 128 2.68 -1.60 24.67
CA VAL A 128 1.23 -1.63 24.94
C VAL A 128 0.56 -0.32 24.54
N ARG A 129 1.20 0.83 24.78
CA ARG A 129 0.68 2.14 24.35
C ARG A 129 0.55 2.19 22.83
N ALA A 130 1.59 1.81 22.10
CA ALA A 130 1.55 1.78 20.62
C ALA A 130 0.43 0.86 20.10
N LEU A 131 0.24 -0.31 20.71
CA LEU A 131 -0.86 -1.22 20.35
C LEU A 131 -2.25 -0.63 20.60
N ARG A 132 -2.44 0.13 21.70
CA ARG A 132 -3.72 0.80 21.99
C ARG A 132 -4.04 1.86 20.94
N GLU A 133 -3.06 2.67 20.55
CA GLU A 133 -3.24 3.68 19.51
C GLU A 133 -3.53 3.05 18.15
N LEU A 134 -2.78 2.00 17.76
CA LEU A 134 -3.03 1.23 16.54
C LEU A 134 -4.46 0.67 16.51
N ARG A 135 -4.92 0.11 17.63
CA ARG A 135 -6.30 -0.36 17.76
C ARG A 135 -7.29 0.78 17.55
N GLY A 136 -7.06 1.95 18.15
CA GLY A 136 -7.91 3.13 17.98
C GLY A 136 -8.05 3.55 16.52
N LEU A 137 -6.94 3.61 15.78
CA LEU A 137 -6.93 3.93 14.35
C LEU A 137 -7.66 2.87 13.52
N LEU A 138 -7.44 1.59 13.78
CA LEU A 138 -8.14 0.51 13.09
C LEU A 138 -9.66 0.53 13.38
N GLN A 139 -10.05 0.81 14.62
CA GLN A 139 -11.47 0.97 14.97
C GLN A 139 -12.09 2.18 14.29
N PHE A 140 -11.37 3.30 14.20
CA PHE A 140 -11.80 4.47 13.43
C PHE A 140 -12.08 4.10 11.97
N HIS A 141 -11.17 3.36 11.32
CA HIS A 141 -11.36 2.91 9.93
C HIS A 141 -12.57 1.97 9.75
N VAL A 142 -12.94 1.20 10.78
CA VAL A 142 -14.12 0.33 10.74
C VAL A 142 -15.43 1.10 11.01
N LEU A 143 -15.39 2.08 11.91
CA LEU A 143 -16.58 2.79 12.38
C LEU A 143 -16.97 3.99 11.53
N VAL A 144 -16.03 4.59 10.80
CA VAL A 144 -16.30 5.76 9.96
C VAL A 144 -16.54 5.30 8.52
N PRO A 145 -17.77 5.43 7.99
CA PRO A 145 -18.04 5.15 6.59
C PRO A 145 -17.18 6.02 5.67
N VAL A 146 -16.71 5.45 4.57
CA VAL A 146 -15.86 6.13 3.58
C VAL A 146 -16.54 7.40 3.06
N GLU A 147 -17.87 7.38 2.96
CA GLU A 147 -18.73 8.45 2.49
C GLU A 147 -18.64 9.68 3.40
N LYS A 148 -18.49 9.48 4.72
CA LYS A 148 -18.27 10.59 5.65
C LYS A 148 -16.86 11.15 5.53
N LEU A 149 -15.87 10.30 5.22
CA LEU A 149 -14.50 10.76 4.96
C LEU A 149 -14.41 11.57 3.67
N LYS A 150 -15.18 11.20 2.63
CA LYS A 150 -15.29 11.96 1.37
C LYS A 150 -15.83 13.39 1.56
N GLN A 151 -16.60 13.61 2.62
CA GLN A 151 -17.14 14.94 2.97
C GLN A 151 -16.15 15.80 3.76
N ALA A 152 -15.01 15.25 4.19
CA ALA A 152 -14.02 16.00 4.96
C ALA A 152 -13.28 17.01 4.05
N PRO A 153 -13.06 18.25 4.53
CA PRO A 153 -12.29 19.23 3.78
C PRO A 153 -10.87 18.70 3.55
N GLY A 154 -10.40 18.78 2.30
CA GLY A 154 -9.08 18.25 1.90
C GLY A 154 -9.07 16.77 1.51
N TRP A 155 -10.22 16.09 1.49
CA TRP A 155 -10.31 14.78 0.85
C TRP A 155 -10.12 14.92 -0.66
N VAL A 156 -9.06 14.31 -1.18
CA VAL A 156 -8.83 14.16 -2.62
C VAL A 156 -8.91 12.67 -2.89
N GLU A 157 -9.94 12.25 -3.63
CA GLU A 157 -10.00 10.86 -4.09
C GLU A 157 -8.93 10.71 -5.19
N PRO A 158 -7.92 9.84 -5.01
CA PRO A 158 -6.94 9.63 -6.05
C PRO A 158 -7.69 9.15 -7.30
N PRO A 159 -7.36 9.68 -8.49
CA PRO A 159 -7.98 9.20 -9.71
C PRO A 159 -7.71 7.71 -9.82
N ILE A 160 -8.76 6.90 -9.75
CA ILE A 160 -8.64 5.46 -9.97
C ILE A 160 -8.36 5.33 -11.47
N PRO A 161 -7.20 4.78 -11.87
CA PRO A 161 -6.94 4.56 -13.29
C PRO A 161 -8.08 3.69 -13.84
N ARG A 162 -8.81 4.22 -14.83
CA ARG A 162 -9.90 3.48 -15.45
C ARG A 162 -9.31 2.27 -16.16
N ASP A 163 -10.09 1.20 -16.25
CA ASP A 163 -9.74 0.08 -17.11
C ASP A 163 -9.52 0.62 -18.54
N PRO A 164 -8.38 0.35 -19.18
CA PRO A 164 -8.13 0.78 -20.57
C PRO A 164 -9.27 0.37 -21.52
N MET A 165 -9.96 -0.75 -21.23
CA MET A 165 -11.13 -1.19 -21.98
C MET A 165 -12.33 -0.23 -21.84
N ALA A 166 -12.51 0.38 -20.67
CA ALA A 166 -13.56 1.36 -20.44
C ALA A 166 -13.25 2.69 -21.17
N ALA A 167 -12.00 3.13 -21.14
CA ALA A 167 -11.55 4.30 -21.91
C ALA A 167 -11.74 4.06 -23.43
N MET A 168 -11.36 2.88 -23.93
CA MET A 168 -11.58 2.48 -25.32
C MET A 168 -13.06 2.46 -25.70
N ALA A 169 -13.92 1.88 -24.85
CA ALA A 169 -15.36 1.86 -25.09
C ALA A 169 -15.93 3.28 -25.18
N LEU A 170 -15.47 4.19 -24.30
CA LEU A 170 -15.90 5.58 -24.29
C LEU A 170 -15.47 6.31 -25.57
N LEU A 171 -14.24 6.06 -26.04
CA LEU A 171 -13.72 6.59 -27.30
C LEU A 171 -14.54 6.12 -28.52
N LEU A 172 -14.93 4.84 -28.54
CA LEU A 172 -15.75 4.26 -29.61
C LEU A 172 -17.18 4.80 -29.63
N MET A 173 -17.72 5.12 -28.46
CA MET A 173 -19.09 5.66 -28.32
C MET A 173 -19.17 7.16 -28.62
N SER A 174 -18.05 7.88 -28.55
CA SER A 174 -17.96 9.33 -28.75
C SER A 174 -16.85 9.71 -29.76
N PRO A 175 -16.99 9.37 -31.05
CA PRO A 175 -15.94 9.61 -32.06
C PRO A 175 -15.79 11.09 -32.46
N ASP A 176 -16.63 11.98 -31.93
CA ASP A 176 -16.74 13.38 -32.32
C ASP A 176 -15.68 14.30 -31.70
N GLY A 177 -14.71 13.75 -30.96
CA GLY A 177 -13.70 14.55 -30.26
C GLY A 177 -14.29 15.37 -29.11
N SER A 178 -15.41 14.92 -28.55
CA SER A 178 -15.98 15.51 -27.33
C SER A 178 -14.98 15.44 -26.17
N ALA A 179 -15.13 16.30 -25.15
CA ALA A 179 -14.25 16.31 -23.98
C ALA A 179 -14.05 14.92 -23.31
N PRO A 180 -15.08 14.05 -23.23
CA PRO A 180 -14.90 12.68 -22.75
C PRO A 180 -13.97 11.85 -23.64
N ALA A 181 -13.99 12.06 -24.96
CA ALA A 181 -13.13 11.35 -25.90
C ALA A 181 -11.65 11.79 -25.77
N GLU A 182 -11.39 13.08 -25.56
CA GLU A 182 -10.02 13.56 -25.32
C GLU A 182 -9.45 13.06 -23.97
N GLU A 183 -10.26 13.02 -22.90
CA GLU A 183 -9.85 12.41 -21.63
C GLU A 183 -9.52 10.91 -21.80
N ALA A 184 -10.35 10.19 -22.57
CA ALA A 184 -10.08 8.78 -22.89
C ALA A 184 -8.81 8.60 -23.73
N LEU A 185 -8.50 9.51 -24.67
CA LEU A 185 -7.24 9.48 -25.42
C LEU A 185 -6.04 9.69 -24.52
N GLU A 186 -6.08 10.66 -23.61
CA GLU A 186 -5.00 10.89 -22.63
C GLU A 186 -4.78 9.68 -21.72
N GLU A 187 -5.86 9.06 -21.23
CA GLU A 187 -5.80 7.84 -20.42
C GLU A 187 -5.18 6.66 -21.19
N LEU A 188 -5.59 6.48 -22.46
CA LEU A 188 -5.07 5.43 -23.33
C LEU A 188 -3.62 5.69 -23.75
N GLU A 189 -3.22 6.93 -23.99
CA GLU A 189 -1.84 7.32 -24.27
C GLU A 189 -0.91 7.03 -23.09
N ALA A 190 -1.38 7.27 -21.86
CA ALA A 190 -0.63 6.94 -20.66
C ALA A 190 -0.41 5.42 -20.50
N CYS A 191 -1.35 4.60 -20.99
CA CYS A 191 -1.24 3.14 -20.97
C CYS A 191 -0.43 2.60 -22.17
N TRP A 192 -0.61 3.21 -23.34
CA TRP A 192 -0.06 2.81 -24.63
C TRP A 192 0.48 4.04 -25.37
N PRO A 193 1.74 4.43 -25.15
CA PRO A 193 2.34 5.57 -25.83
C PRO A 193 2.29 5.43 -27.35
N GLY A 194 1.81 6.47 -28.04
CA GLY A 194 1.58 6.49 -29.49
C GLY A 194 0.15 6.18 -29.91
N PHE A 195 -0.71 5.69 -28.99
CA PHE A 195 -2.09 5.32 -29.29
C PHE A 195 -2.89 6.48 -29.89
N THR A 196 -2.74 7.69 -29.36
CA THR A 196 -3.50 8.87 -29.81
C THR A 196 -3.17 9.23 -31.26
N ALA A 197 -1.90 9.11 -31.66
CA ALA A 197 -1.46 9.37 -33.03
C ALA A 197 -2.03 8.32 -33.99
N ASP A 198 -1.92 7.04 -33.64
CA ASP A 198 -2.47 5.94 -34.44
C ASP A 198 -3.98 6.05 -34.63
N TRP A 199 -4.70 6.36 -33.55
CA TRP A 199 -6.15 6.55 -33.57
C TRP A 199 -6.57 7.69 -34.52
N ARG A 200 -5.89 8.84 -34.44
CA ARG A 200 -6.17 10.01 -35.30
C ARG A 200 -5.81 9.78 -36.77
N GLU A 201 -4.81 8.95 -37.06
CA GLU A 201 -4.47 8.50 -38.42
C GLU A 201 -5.43 7.43 -38.97
N GLY A 202 -6.40 6.97 -38.17
CA GLY A 202 -7.38 5.95 -38.55
C GLY A 202 -6.87 4.51 -38.44
N ARG A 203 -5.70 4.28 -37.83
CA ARG A 203 -5.23 2.94 -37.47
C ARG A 203 -5.96 2.52 -36.19
N LYS A 204 -7.03 1.75 -36.35
CA LYS A 204 -7.91 1.32 -35.24
C LYS A 204 -7.50 0.00 -34.58
N ASP A 205 -6.44 -0.63 -35.08
CA ASP A 205 -5.94 -1.86 -34.48
C ASP A 205 -5.16 -1.51 -33.20
N PRO A 206 -5.52 -2.08 -32.04
CA PRO A 206 -4.72 -1.89 -30.84
C PRO A 206 -3.29 -2.38 -31.11
N PRO A 207 -2.26 -1.66 -30.63
CA PRO A 207 -0.88 -2.13 -30.79
C PRO A 207 -0.78 -3.55 -30.24
N ASN A 208 -0.31 -4.48 -31.07
CA ASN A 208 -0.22 -5.91 -30.76
C ASN A 208 0.30 -6.11 -29.32
N SER A 209 -0.56 -6.64 -28.47
CA SER A 209 -0.31 -6.85 -27.05
C SER A 209 0.80 -7.90 -26.87
N PHE A 210 1.85 -7.54 -26.13
CA PHE A 210 2.77 -8.48 -25.47
C PHE A 210 2.15 -9.01 -24.18
#